data_AF-A0A2N2NWW5-F1
#
_entry.id   AF-A0A2N2NWW5-F1
#
_cell.length_a   1.000
_cell.length_b   1.000
_cell.length_c   1.000
_cell.angle_alpha   90.00
_cell.angle_beta   90.00
_cell.angle_gamma   90.00
#
_symmetry.space_group_name_H-M   'P 1'
#
loop_
_entity.id
_entity.type
_entity.pdbx_description
1 polymer ?
#
loop_
_entity_poly.entity_id
_entity_poly.type
_entity_poly.pdbx_seq_one_letter_code
_entity_poly.pdbx_strand_id
1 'polypeptide(L)'
;MSKPKVATDWMAGCAGCHMSLLDIDERLLQVLELIDLRASPITDLKEADESGVVVGVLEGGINNTANEHQAKLMRSRCKILVALGDCAVFGGVPAMRNFFTIEESLRRAYIETESTVDGFIPTDPELAVPTRVRAVSEVVLVDIHVPGCPPSADVIFHVLSELAQGRIPEIKDENLHWH
;
A
#
# COMPACT_ATOMS: atom_id res chain seq x y z
N MET A 1 -7.18 27.28 -7.31
CA MET A 1 -6.12 26.37 -7.79
C MET A 1 -6.76 25.03 -8.10
N SER A 2 -6.22 24.24 -9.04
CA SER A 2 -6.70 22.88 -9.27
C SER A 2 -6.33 22.00 -8.07
N LYS A 3 -7.24 21.12 -7.63
CA LYS A 3 -6.98 20.17 -6.53
C LYS A 3 -5.80 19.26 -6.90
N PRO A 4 -4.89 18.93 -5.96
CA PRO A 4 -3.85 17.94 -6.19
C PRO A 4 -4.46 16.57 -6.49
N LYS A 5 -3.97 15.93 -7.55
CA LYS A 5 -4.33 14.55 -7.90
C LYS A 5 -3.67 13.56 -6.95
N VAL A 6 -4.45 12.64 -6.40
CA VAL A 6 -3.98 11.59 -5.49
C VAL A 6 -4.39 10.24 -6.02
N ALA A 7 -3.46 9.28 -6.05
CA ALA A 7 -3.76 7.88 -6.36
C ALA A 7 -3.29 6.97 -5.21
N THR A 8 -3.99 5.86 -4.98
CA THR A 8 -3.67 4.88 -3.96
C THR A 8 -3.75 3.45 -4.51
N ASP A 9 -3.07 2.49 -3.90
CA ASP A 9 -3.21 1.07 -4.26
C ASP A 9 -2.94 0.12 -3.08
N TRP A 10 -3.45 -1.12 -3.19
CA TRP A 10 -3.23 -2.23 -2.25
C TRP A 10 -2.21 -3.21 -2.80
N MET A 11 -1.11 -3.38 -2.08
CA MET A 11 -0.03 -4.30 -2.44
C MET A 11 -0.18 -5.60 -1.63
N ALA A 12 0.90 -6.16 -1.10
CA ALA A 12 0.83 -7.25 -0.12
C ALA A 12 0.39 -6.69 1.26
N GLY A 13 -0.89 -6.31 1.37
CA GLY A 13 -1.53 -5.75 2.56
C GLY A 13 -2.84 -6.46 2.92
N CYS A 14 -3.55 -5.93 3.91
CA CYS A 14 -4.84 -6.48 4.40
C CYS A 14 -6.03 -5.55 4.12
N ALA A 15 -5.83 -4.46 3.37
CA ALA A 15 -6.74 -3.32 3.19
C ALA A 15 -6.99 -2.50 4.47
N GLY A 16 -6.37 -2.85 5.60
CA GLY A 16 -6.57 -2.19 6.89
C GLY A 16 -6.16 -0.71 6.91
N CYS A 17 -5.15 -0.31 6.12
CA CYS A 17 -4.77 1.11 6.08
C CYS A 17 -5.79 1.94 5.30
N HIS A 18 -6.38 1.37 4.25
CA HIS A 18 -7.51 2.01 3.57
C HIS A 18 -8.79 1.97 4.41
N MET A 19 -9.01 0.97 5.25
CA MET A 19 -10.13 1.04 6.21
C MET A 19 -9.89 2.15 7.23
N SER A 20 -8.68 2.31 7.77
CA SER A 20 -8.38 3.45 8.65
C SER A 20 -8.45 4.81 7.95
N LEU A 21 -8.24 4.86 6.62
CA LEU A 21 -8.56 6.05 5.83
C LEU A 21 -10.06 6.32 5.81
N LEU A 22 -10.91 5.30 5.73
CA LEU A 22 -12.36 5.47 5.79
C LEU A 22 -12.87 5.77 7.21
N ASP A 23 -12.14 5.35 8.24
CA ASP A 23 -12.39 5.67 9.66
C ASP A 23 -12.12 7.16 10.01
N ILE A 24 -11.79 8.01 9.02
CA ILE A 24 -11.85 9.47 9.22
C ILE A 24 -13.30 10.00 9.18
N ASP A 25 -14.26 9.13 8.89
CA ASP A 25 -15.71 9.36 8.92
C ASP A 25 -16.12 10.55 8.04
N GLU A 26 -16.85 11.53 8.60
CA GLU A 26 -17.32 12.68 7.85
C GLU A 26 -16.19 13.59 7.35
N ARG A 27 -14.99 13.48 7.93
CA ARG A 27 -13.81 14.22 7.46
C ARG A 27 -13.37 13.78 6.07
N LEU A 28 -13.81 12.61 5.59
CA LEU A 28 -13.56 12.16 4.23
C LEU A 28 -14.12 13.16 3.21
N LEU A 29 -15.29 13.74 3.48
CA LEU A 29 -15.87 14.77 2.62
C LEU A 29 -14.97 16.00 2.54
N GLN A 30 -14.35 16.40 3.65
CA GLN A 30 -13.40 17.52 3.68
C GLN A 30 -12.14 17.20 2.87
N VAL A 31 -11.61 15.98 2.99
CA VAL A 31 -10.46 15.54 2.19
C VAL A 31 -10.80 15.59 0.70
N LEU A 32 -11.97 15.08 0.29
CA LEU A 32 -12.43 15.09 -1.11
C LEU A 32 -12.71 16.51 -1.64
N GLU A 33 -12.99 17.48 -0.78
CA GLU A 33 -13.02 18.90 -1.16
C GLU A 33 -11.63 19.45 -1.48
N LEU A 34 -10.59 18.91 -0.85
CA LEU A 34 -9.21 19.38 -1.01
C LEU A 34 -8.43 18.63 -2.10
N ILE A 35 -8.75 17.36 -2.40
CA ILE A 35 -8.02 16.53 -3.37
C ILE A 35 -8.88 16.11 -4.57
N ASP A 36 -8.22 15.72 -5.66
CA ASP A 36 -8.82 14.98 -6.78
C ASP A 36 -8.38 13.50 -6.67
N LEU A 37 -9.25 12.66 -6.10
CA LEU A 37 -8.99 11.22 -5.94
C LEU A 37 -9.10 10.51 -7.29
N ARG A 38 -8.01 9.90 -7.72
CA ARG A 38 -7.85 9.21 -9.01
C ARG A 38 -7.98 7.70 -8.80
N ALA A 39 -7.05 6.92 -9.36
CA ALA A 39 -6.97 5.48 -9.12
C ALA A 39 -6.83 5.17 -7.64
N SER A 40 -7.71 4.31 -7.18
CA SER A 40 -7.75 3.78 -5.84
C SER A 40 -8.54 2.49 -5.88
N PRO A 41 -8.29 1.50 -5.01
CA PRO A 41 -9.10 0.29 -4.94
C PRO A 41 -10.58 0.55 -4.62
N ILE A 42 -10.93 1.74 -4.12
CA ILE A 42 -12.31 2.19 -3.89
C ILE A 42 -12.90 3.03 -5.04
N THR A 43 -12.17 3.18 -6.15
CA THR A 43 -12.65 3.81 -7.39
C THR A 43 -12.53 2.84 -8.58
N ASP A 44 -13.13 3.18 -9.72
CA ASP A 44 -13.06 2.32 -10.91
C ASP A 44 -11.80 2.51 -11.76
N LEU A 45 -10.99 3.53 -11.46
CA LEU A 45 -9.77 3.85 -12.20
C LEU A 45 -8.65 2.87 -11.82
N LYS A 46 -8.07 2.20 -12.82
CA LYS A 46 -7.20 1.04 -12.60
C LYS A 46 -5.74 1.38 -12.31
N GLU A 47 -5.26 2.51 -12.80
CA GLU A 47 -3.87 2.93 -12.63
C GLU A 47 -3.79 4.44 -12.41
N ALA A 48 -2.74 4.89 -11.72
CA ALA A 48 -2.43 6.31 -11.62
C ALA A 48 -2.35 6.94 -13.02
N ASP A 49 -2.87 8.16 -13.18
CA ASP A 49 -2.94 8.86 -14.46
C ASP A 49 -1.58 8.84 -15.20
N GLU A 50 -1.58 8.54 -16.50
CA GLU A 50 -0.35 8.56 -17.32
C GLU A 50 0.34 9.94 -17.33
N SER A 51 -0.45 11.01 -17.23
CA SER A 51 0.05 12.39 -17.09
C SER A 51 0.72 12.68 -15.74
N GLY A 52 0.62 11.74 -14.80
CA GLY A 52 1.11 11.83 -13.44
C GLY A 52 0.10 12.38 -12.43
N VAL A 53 0.35 12.07 -11.16
CA VAL A 53 -0.36 12.52 -9.95
C VAL A 53 0.59 13.27 -9.01
N VAL A 54 0.04 14.07 -8.11
CA VAL A 54 0.85 14.79 -7.11
C VAL A 54 1.31 13.82 -6.03
N VAL A 55 0.40 13.00 -5.51
CA VAL A 55 0.67 12.03 -4.45
C VAL A 55 0.26 10.63 -4.92
N GLY A 56 1.19 9.68 -4.80
CA GLY A 56 0.92 8.25 -4.85
C GLY A 56 1.01 7.67 -3.44
N VAL A 57 0.06 6.83 -3.06
CA VAL A 57 0.05 6.15 -1.75
C VAL A 57 0.04 4.65 -1.97
N LEU A 58 0.98 3.93 -1.36
CA LEU A 58 1.02 2.47 -1.42
C LEU A 58 0.84 1.91 -0.01
N GLU A 59 -0.23 1.14 0.18
CA GLU A 59 -0.40 0.26 1.32
C GLU A 59 0.16 -1.14 0.98
N GLY A 60 0.75 -1.82 1.96
CA GLY A 60 1.19 -3.20 1.80
C GLY A 60 2.63 -3.32 1.29
N GLY A 61 3.25 -4.46 1.55
CA GLY A 61 4.61 -4.75 1.09
C GLY A 61 4.65 -5.25 -0.36
N ILE A 62 5.81 -5.70 -0.81
CA ILE A 62 6.00 -6.31 -2.13
C ILE A 62 6.28 -7.80 -1.94
N ASN A 63 5.37 -8.68 -2.36
CA ASN A 63 5.57 -10.13 -2.21
C ASN A 63 5.52 -10.93 -3.53
N ASN A 64 5.29 -10.28 -4.67
CA ASN A 64 5.21 -10.91 -5.98
C ASN A 64 5.57 -9.91 -7.10
N THR A 65 5.68 -10.40 -8.34
CA THR A 65 6.05 -9.58 -9.51
C THR A 65 5.02 -8.52 -9.88
N ALA A 66 3.73 -8.74 -9.64
CA ALA A 66 2.69 -7.75 -9.90
C ALA A 66 2.79 -6.57 -8.92
N ASN A 67 3.03 -6.83 -7.64
CA ASN A 67 3.32 -5.78 -6.66
C ASN A 67 4.58 -4.99 -7.06
N GLU A 68 5.66 -5.67 -7.48
CA GLU A 68 6.87 -4.97 -7.88
C GLU A 68 6.63 -4.06 -9.11
N HIS A 69 5.84 -4.52 -10.08
CA HIS A 69 5.40 -3.71 -11.20
C HIS A 69 4.62 -2.48 -10.73
N GLN A 70 3.58 -2.66 -9.92
CA GLN A 70 2.72 -1.57 -9.47
C GLN A 70 3.47 -0.52 -8.65
N ALA A 71 4.42 -0.93 -7.81
CA ALA A 71 5.26 0.00 -7.06
C ALA A 71 6.10 0.89 -7.99
N LYS A 72 6.74 0.30 -9.02
CA LYS A 72 7.50 1.02 -10.04
C LYS A 72 6.61 1.94 -10.88
N LEU A 73 5.42 1.47 -11.23
CA LEU A 73 4.44 2.23 -11.99
C LEU A 73 3.98 3.48 -11.22
N MET A 74 3.50 3.30 -10.00
CA MET A 74 3.09 4.39 -9.12
C MET A 74 4.24 5.38 -8.92
N ARG A 75 5.46 4.90 -8.62
CA ARG A 75 6.64 5.76 -8.46
C ARG A 75 6.92 6.59 -9.71
N SER A 76 6.82 6.01 -10.90
CA SER A 76 7.05 6.71 -12.17
C SER A 76 5.99 7.77 -12.48
N ARG A 77 4.79 7.62 -11.90
CA ARG A 77 3.63 8.48 -12.16
C ARG A 77 3.31 9.43 -10.99
N CYS A 78 4.03 9.41 -9.87
CA CYS A 78 3.79 10.34 -8.75
C CYS A 78 4.98 11.25 -8.47
N LYS A 79 4.69 12.47 -8.01
CA LYS A 79 5.73 13.39 -7.50
C LYS A 79 6.18 13.02 -6.11
N ILE A 80 5.22 12.70 -5.22
CA ILE A 80 5.45 12.27 -3.85
C ILE A 80 4.89 10.85 -3.69
N LEU A 81 5.70 9.91 -3.23
CA LEU A 81 5.29 8.56 -2.88
C LEU A 81 5.25 8.38 -1.37
N VAL A 82 4.10 7.96 -0.86
CA VAL A 82 3.85 7.64 0.55
C VAL A 82 3.77 6.13 0.72
N ALA A 83 4.60 5.57 1.60
CA ALA A 83 4.43 4.21 2.11
C ALA A 83 3.52 4.26 3.35
N LEU A 84 2.32 3.70 3.23
CA LEU A 84 1.28 3.75 4.26
C LEU A 84 1.15 2.40 4.99
N GLY A 85 1.45 2.44 6.29
CA GLY A 85 1.35 1.32 7.21
C GLY A 85 2.57 0.40 7.26
N ASP A 86 2.66 -0.39 8.32
CA ASP A 86 3.85 -1.21 8.63
C ASP A 86 4.18 -2.24 7.56
N CYS A 87 3.18 -2.73 6.82
CA CYS A 87 3.42 -3.60 5.67
C CYS A 87 4.21 -2.88 4.57
N ALA A 88 3.87 -1.62 4.26
CA ALA A 88 4.58 -0.85 3.24
C ALA A 88 5.94 -0.35 3.75
N VAL A 89 6.01 0.06 5.01
CA VAL A 89 7.21 0.66 5.62
C VAL A 89 8.26 -0.40 6.01
N PHE A 90 7.84 -1.54 6.55
CA PHE A 90 8.72 -2.56 7.14
C PHE A 90 8.51 -3.99 6.59
N GLY A 91 7.49 -4.21 5.74
CA GLY A 91 7.08 -5.54 5.26
C GLY A 91 5.96 -6.19 6.09
N GLY A 92 5.78 -5.77 7.35
CA GLY A 92 4.67 -6.16 8.24
C GLY A 92 4.54 -7.66 8.52
N VAL A 93 3.34 -8.09 8.93
CA VAL A 93 3.02 -9.51 9.20
C VAL A 93 3.32 -10.42 7.99
N PRO A 94 3.03 -10.04 6.72
CA PRO A 94 3.40 -10.87 5.58
C PRO A 94 4.89 -11.22 5.51
N ALA A 95 5.78 -10.36 6.02
CA ALA A 95 7.21 -10.61 6.04
C ALA A 95 7.62 -11.77 6.96
N MET A 96 6.76 -12.24 7.87
CA MET A 96 7.01 -13.47 8.62
C MET A 96 7.15 -14.70 7.71
N ARG A 97 6.58 -14.68 6.49
CA ARG A 97 6.81 -15.73 5.50
C ARG A 97 8.29 -15.85 5.10
N ASN A 98 9.08 -14.79 5.26
CA ASN A 98 10.51 -14.81 4.93
C ASN A 98 11.36 -15.72 5.83
N PHE A 99 10.81 -16.24 6.93
CA PHE A 99 11.46 -17.28 7.74
C PHE A 99 11.41 -18.68 7.09
N PHE A 100 10.64 -18.83 6.01
CA PHE A 100 10.48 -20.06 5.25
C PHE A 100 10.84 -19.82 3.78
N THR A 101 11.08 -20.88 3.04
CA THR A 101 11.19 -20.80 1.59
C THR A 101 9.81 -20.56 0.96
N ILE A 102 9.82 -19.98 -0.25
CA ILE A 102 8.59 -19.80 -1.04
C ILE A 102 7.94 -21.16 -1.32
N GLU A 103 8.75 -22.18 -1.61
CA GLU A 103 8.25 -23.53 -1.90
C GLU A 103 7.58 -24.16 -0.69
N GLU A 104 8.18 -24.12 0.50
CA GLU A 104 7.54 -24.58 1.74
C GLU A 104 6.22 -23.85 2.00
N SER A 105 6.19 -22.53 1.78
CA SER A 105 4.98 -21.73 1.97
C SER A 105 3.85 -22.15 1.01
N LEU A 106 4.17 -22.35 -0.27
CA LEU A 106 3.20 -22.76 -1.28
C LEU A 106 2.73 -24.20 -1.08
N ARG A 107 3.64 -25.11 -0.71
CA ARG A 107 3.30 -26.49 -0.35
C ARG A 107 2.35 -26.53 0.84
N ARG A 108 2.64 -25.77 1.90
CA ARG A 108 1.75 -25.67 3.05
C ARG A 108 0.37 -25.16 2.65
N ALA A 109 0.29 -24.12 1.81
CA ALA A 109 -0.97 -23.49 1.44
C ALA A 109 -1.84 -24.31 0.47
N TYR A 110 -1.24 -25.05 -0.47
CA TYR A 110 -1.96 -25.67 -1.59
C TYR A 110 -1.92 -27.21 -1.62
N ILE A 111 -1.09 -27.86 -0.79
CA ILE A 111 -0.94 -29.32 -0.78
C ILE A 111 -1.17 -29.90 0.62
N GLU A 112 -0.56 -29.32 1.65
CA GLU A 112 -0.41 -29.96 2.96
C GLU A 112 -1.46 -29.54 3.99
N THR A 113 -2.31 -28.57 3.67
CA THR A 113 -3.44 -28.22 4.54
C THR A 113 -4.47 -29.35 4.59
N GLU A 114 -4.99 -29.59 5.79
CA GLU A 114 -5.75 -30.79 6.13
C GLU A 114 -7.07 -30.91 5.34
N SER A 115 -7.60 -29.78 4.88
CA SER A 115 -8.81 -29.68 4.06
C SER A 115 -8.57 -29.76 2.55
N THR A 116 -7.32 -29.85 2.09
CA THR A 116 -7.00 -29.87 0.66
C THR A 116 -7.28 -31.24 0.06
N VAL A 117 -7.95 -31.24 -1.09
CA VAL A 117 -8.20 -32.43 -1.91
C VAL A 117 -7.46 -32.24 -3.23
N ASP A 118 -6.73 -33.26 -3.69
CA ASP A 118 -5.98 -33.25 -4.95
C ASP A 118 -5.05 -32.03 -5.13
N GLY A 119 -4.33 -31.68 -4.06
CA GLY A 119 -3.52 -30.47 -3.97
C GLY A 119 -2.39 -30.41 -5.00
N PHE A 120 -2.23 -29.23 -5.61
CA PHE A 120 -1.12 -28.89 -6.50
C PHE A 120 -0.79 -27.40 -6.35
N ILE A 121 0.46 -27.02 -6.61
CA ILE A 121 0.86 -25.60 -6.60
C ILE A 121 0.39 -24.96 -7.91
N PRO A 122 -0.38 -23.86 -7.89
CA PRO A 122 -0.77 -23.15 -9.10
C PRO A 122 0.44 -22.59 -9.86
N THR A 123 0.49 -22.81 -11.18
CA THR A 123 1.61 -22.39 -12.05
C THR A 123 1.16 -21.75 -13.37
N ASP A 124 -0.10 -21.31 -13.46
CA ASP A 124 -0.61 -20.66 -14.67
C ASP A 124 0.20 -19.38 -14.96
N PRO A 125 0.60 -19.10 -16.23
CA PRO A 125 1.37 -17.91 -16.58
C PRO A 125 0.66 -16.57 -16.28
N GLU A 126 -0.66 -16.56 -16.07
CA GLU A 126 -1.38 -15.37 -15.62
C GLU A 126 -1.09 -14.99 -14.16
N LEU A 127 -0.59 -15.93 -13.35
CA LEU A 127 -0.27 -15.70 -11.96
C LEU A 127 1.02 -14.90 -11.81
N ALA A 128 1.00 -13.93 -10.88
CA ALA A 128 2.21 -13.25 -10.47
C ALA A 128 3.18 -14.24 -9.78
N VAL A 129 4.48 -14.07 -10.01
CA VAL A 129 5.52 -14.92 -9.43
C VAL A 129 5.80 -14.44 -8.01
N PRO A 130 5.67 -15.29 -6.97
CA PRO A 130 5.99 -14.91 -5.60
C PRO A 130 7.49 -14.58 -5.46
N THR A 131 7.79 -13.59 -4.64
CA THR A 131 9.16 -13.15 -4.29
C THR A 131 9.31 -13.14 -2.78
N ARG A 132 10.51 -12.85 -2.25
CA ARG A 132 10.65 -12.53 -0.82
C ARG A 132 9.84 -11.26 -0.51
N VAL A 133 9.16 -11.22 0.63
CA VAL A 133 8.44 -10.01 1.06
C VAL A 133 9.45 -8.90 1.35
N ARG A 134 9.22 -7.73 0.77
CA ARG A 134 10.05 -6.53 0.91
C ARG A 134 9.20 -5.32 1.30
N ALA A 135 9.78 -4.37 2.00
CA ALA A 135 9.22 -3.03 2.14
C ALA A 135 9.21 -2.31 0.78
N VAL A 136 8.36 -1.29 0.63
CA VAL A 136 8.27 -0.51 -0.63
C VAL A 136 9.60 0.20 -0.92
N SER A 137 10.28 0.70 0.11
CA SER A 137 11.56 1.42 0.02
C SER A 137 12.73 0.55 -0.45
N GLU A 138 12.62 -0.78 -0.37
CA GLU A 138 13.60 -1.71 -0.94
C GLU A 138 13.48 -1.83 -2.48
N VAL A 139 12.38 -1.35 -3.07
CA VAL A 139 12.06 -1.50 -4.50
C VAL A 139 12.04 -0.15 -5.23
N VAL A 140 11.52 0.90 -4.59
CA VAL A 140 11.42 2.25 -5.16
C VAL A 140 11.72 3.32 -4.11
N LEU A 141 12.13 4.51 -4.54
CA LEU A 141 12.32 5.65 -3.64
C LEU A 141 10.98 6.09 -3.05
N VAL A 142 10.89 6.08 -1.72
CA VAL A 142 9.74 6.54 -0.93
C VAL A 142 10.08 7.89 -0.31
N ASP A 143 9.17 8.86 -0.44
CA ASP A 143 9.37 10.22 0.09
C ASP A 143 8.89 10.34 1.54
N ILE A 144 7.78 9.67 1.88
CA ILE A 144 7.15 9.74 3.21
C ILE A 144 6.80 8.34 3.68
N HIS A 145 7.16 8.03 4.94
CA HIS A 145 6.83 6.77 5.58
C HIS A 145 5.84 7.04 6.73
N VAL A 146 4.71 6.35 6.72
CA VAL A 146 3.65 6.51 7.73
C VAL A 146 3.46 5.15 8.42
N PRO A 147 4.16 4.86 9.52
CA PRO A 147 4.05 3.59 10.22
C PRO A 147 2.72 3.45 10.99
N GLY A 148 2.40 2.21 11.37
CA GLY A 148 1.18 1.78 12.04
C GLY A 148 0.50 0.59 11.34
N CYS A 149 -0.18 -0.29 12.08
CA CYS A 149 -0.83 -1.48 11.52
C CYS A 149 -2.33 -1.59 11.91
N PRO A 150 -3.21 -0.70 11.41
CA PRO A 150 -2.92 0.43 10.51
C PRO A 150 -2.49 1.71 11.25
N PRO A 151 -1.92 2.72 10.56
CA PRO A 151 -1.79 4.06 11.12
C PRO A 151 -3.17 4.59 11.52
N SER A 152 -3.27 5.37 12.61
CA SER A 152 -4.58 5.85 13.07
C SER A 152 -5.24 6.80 12.06
N ALA A 153 -6.57 6.85 12.09
CA ALA A 153 -7.36 7.76 11.25
C ALA A 153 -6.89 9.23 11.37
N ASP A 154 -6.53 9.66 12.57
CA ASP A 154 -6.04 11.03 12.81
C ASP A 154 -4.67 11.29 12.16
N VAL A 155 -3.76 10.32 12.20
CA VAL A 155 -2.46 10.41 11.51
C VAL A 155 -2.65 10.46 10.00
N ILE A 156 -3.52 9.61 9.45
CA ILE A 156 -3.84 9.60 8.02
C ILE A 156 -4.46 10.94 7.60
N PHE A 157 -5.41 11.45 8.38
CA PHE A 157 -6.04 12.75 8.14
C PHE A 157 -5.02 13.90 8.17
N HIS A 158 -4.09 13.90 9.13
CA HIS A 158 -3.01 14.88 9.20
C HIS A 158 -2.14 14.84 7.93
N VAL A 159 -1.67 13.66 7.53
CA VAL A 159 -0.84 13.47 6.34
C VAL A 159 -1.53 13.97 5.08
N LEU A 160 -2.78 13.57 4.86
CA LEU A 160 -3.54 13.98 3.68
C LEU A 160 -3.82 15.50 3.68
N SER A 161 -4.12 16.07 4.84
CA SER A 161 -4.40 17.51 4.98
C SER A 161 -3.17 18.37 4.69
N GLU A 162 -1.98 17.97 5.17
CA GLU A 162 -0.72 18.65 4.88
C GLU A 162 -0.38 18.57 3.38
N LEU A 163 -0.46 17.37 2.81
CA LEU A 163 -0.16 17.15 1.39
C LEU A 163 -1.14 17.89 0.47
N ALA A 164 -2.43 17.94 0.82
CA ALA A 164 -3.43 18.67 0.06
C ALA A 164 -3.15 20.19 0.03
N GLN A 165 -2.48 20.70 1.05
CA GLN A 165 -2.05 22.10 1.16
C GLN A 165 -0.63 22.33 0.60
N GLY A 166 -0.01 21.31 0.01
CA GLY A 166 1.34 21.39 -0.57
C GLY A 166 2.46 21.41 0.46
N ARG A 167 2.20 21.00 1.71
CA ARG A 167 3.21 20.84 2.76
C ARG A 167 3.63 19.37 2.90
N ILE A 168 4.89 19.15 3.26
CA ILE A 168 5.38 17.81 3.60
C ILE A 168 5.07 17.56 5.08
N PRO A 169 4.30 16.52 5.42
CA PRO A 169 3.93 16.25 6.81
C PRO A 169 5.15 15.83 7.64
N GLU A 170 5.21 16.31 8.87
CA GLU A 170 6.19 15.87 9.86
C GLU A 170 5.60 14.75 10.72
N ILE A 171 6.10 13.53 10.54
CA ILE A 171 5.69 12.37 11.34
C ILE A 171 6.55 12.29 12.60
N LYS A 172 6.08 12.89 13.70
CA LYS A 172 6.78 12.93 15.00
C LYS A 172 5.79 12.88 16.16
N ASP A 173 6.32 12.61 17.36
CA ASP A 173 5.58 12.64 18.62
C ASP A 173 4.30 11.78 18.57
N GLU A 174 3.13 12.38 18.78
CA GLU A 174 1.81 11.74 18.74
C GLU A 174 1.39 11.22 17.35
N ASN A 175 2.11 11.61 16.29
CA ASN A 175 1.86 11.13 14.93
C ASN A 175 2.77 9.95 14.53
N LEU A 176 3.72 9.54 15.38
CA LEU A 176 4.68 8.48 15.09
C LEU A 176 4.45 7.26 15.98
N HIS A 177 3.65 6.31 15.50
CA HIS A 177 3.28 5.08 16.22
C HIS A 177 3.41 3.85 15.31
N TRP A 178 3.76 2.69 15.89
CA TRP A 178 4.02 1.43 15.17
C TRP A 178 3.55 0.20 15.98
N HIS A 179 2.65 0.41 16.93
CA HIS A 179 2.08 -0.62 17.78
C HIS A 179 0.77 -1.16 17.23
#